data_AF-A0AA51U6J0-F1
#
_entry.id   AF-A0AA51U6J0-F1
#
_cell.length_a   1.000
_cell.length_b   1.000
_cell.length_c   1.000
_cell.angle_alpha   90.00
_cell.angle_beta   90.00
_cell.angle_gamma   90.00
#
_symmetry.space_group_name_H-M   'P 1'
#
loop_
_entity.id
_entity.type
_entity.pdbx_description
1 polymer ?
#
loop_
_entity_poly.entity_id
_entity_poly.type
_entity_poly.pdbx_seq_one_letter_code
_entity_poly.pdbx_strand_id
1 'polypeptide(L)'
;MEAILPLKINLKDGESVYFGASKVTAVHNGGYTILIIDGESMPVLKESEMVSLDDADTPKKRLYYHMQQHYLERSGEHLRIAEDLARGLSRNDLEIFNAARAAFTEARQFKALRLLRDLAGV
;
A
#
# COMPACT_ATOMS: atom_id res chain seq x y z
N MET A 1 28.03 5.07 9.16
CA MET A 1 26.73 4.98 8.45
C MET A 1 26.33 6.41 8.13
N GLU A 2 26.30 6.80 6.86
CA GLU A 2 25.84 8.13 6.47
C GLU A 2 24.35 8.26 6.79
N ALA A 3 23.95 9.35 7.45
CA ALA A 3 22.55 9.64 7.66
C ALA A 3 21.93 10.03 6.31
N ILE A 4 20.95 9.26 5.84
CA ILE A 4 20.19 9.62 4.65
C ILE A 4 19.37 10.87 5.00
N LEU A 5 19.74 12.01 4.42
CA LEU A 5 18.99 13.25 4.59
C LEU A 5 17.70 13.17 3.77
N PRO A 6 16.54 13.55 4.35
CA PRO A 6 15.29 13.55 3.61
C PRO A 6 15.31 14.59 2.49
N LEU A 7 14.90 14.19 1.28
CA LEU A 7 14.70 15.12 0.17
C LEU A 7 13.44 15.95 0.43
N LYS A 8 13.61 17.27 0.59
CA LYS A 8 12.49 18.21 0.76
C LYS A 8 12.17 18.86 -0.57
N ILE A 9 10.90 18.77 -0.98
CA ILE A 9 10.38 19.37 -2.22
C ILE A 9 9.22 20.27 -1.80
N ASN A 10 9.34 21.58 -2.04
CA ASN A 10 8.27 22.54 -1.82
C ASN A 10 7.53 22.75 -3.12
N LEU A 11 6.21 22.54 -3.12
CA LEU A 11 5.34 22.76 -4.28
C LEU A 11 4.32 23.83 -3.91
N LYS A 12 4.08 24.77 -4.82
CA LYS A 12 2.91 25.65 -4.78
C LYS A 12 1.68 24.92 -5.31
N ASP A 13 0.51 25.52 -5.09
CA ASP A 13 -0.75 25.04 -5.66
C ASP A 13 -0.66 24.95 -7.19
N GLY A 14 -1.02 23.80 -7.75
CA GLY A 14 -0.95 23.47 -9.18
C GLY A 14 0.42 23.01 -9.68
N GLU A 15 1.49 23.09 -8.87
CA GLU A 15 2.82 22.61 -9.29
C GLU A 15 2.90 21.09 -9.25
N SER A 16 3.78 20.54 -10.11
CA SER A 16 3.98 19.10 -10.22
C SER A 16 5.45 18.72 -10.07
N VAL A 17 5.67 17.51 -9.57
CA VAL A 17 6.97 16.84 -9.49
C VAL A 17 6.85 15.44 -10.08
N TYR A 18 7.94 14.91 -10.63
CA TYR A 18 7.99 13.56 -11.14
C TYR A 18 8.71 12.63 -10.16
N PHE A 19 8.08 11.51 -9.81
CA PHE A 19 8.67 10.41 -9.08
C PHE A 19 8.74 9.19 -9.99
N GLY A 20 9.93 8.90 -10.51
CA GLY A 20 10.11 7.88 -11.55
C GLY A 20 9.23 8.16 -12.77
N ALA A 21 8.34 7.23 -13.10
CA ALA A 21 7.40 7.33 -14.22
C ALA A 21 6.05 7.98 -13.85
N SER A 22 5.86 8.42 -12.61
CA SER A 22 4.59 9.00 -12.13
C SER A 22 4.73 10.51 -11.93
N LYS A 23 3.71 11.26 -12.36
CA LYS A 23 3.59 12.69 -12.12
C LYS A 23 2.73 12.91 -10.87
N VAL A 24 3.22 13.72 -9.94
CA VAL A 24 2.49 14.10 -8.73
C VAL A 24 2.21 15.59 -8.74
N THR A 25 0.95 15.98 -8.63
CA THR A 25 0.50 17.37 -8.63
C THR A 25 -0.08 17.73 -7.27
N ALA A 26 0.38 18.84 -6.68
CA ALA A 26 -0.17 19.38 -5.45
C ALA A 26 -1.32 20.33 -5.77
N VAL A 27 -2.50 20.09 -5.19
CA VAL A 27 -3.68 20.96 -5.32
C VAL A 27 -4.18 21.36 -3.94
N HIS A 28 -4.42 22.64 -3.71
CA HIS A 28 -4.96 23.14 -2.46
C HIS A 28 -6.49 23.26 -2.53
N ASN A 29 -7.18 22.63 -1.59
CA ASN A 29 -8.63 22.71 -1.51
C ASN A 29 -9.09 22.74 -0.06
N GLY A 30 -9.73 23.84 0.36
CA GLY A 30 -10.40 23.92 1.66
C GLY A 30 -9.50 23.62 2.88
N GLY A 31 -8.22 23.98 2.82
CA GLY A 31 -7.24 23.72 3.89
C GLY A 31 -6.48 22.40 3.78
N TYR A 32 -6.75 21.60 2.74
CA TYR A 32 -6.02 20.37 2.45
C TYR A 32 -5.08 20.56 1.27
N THR A 33 -3.92 19.89 1.33
CA THR A 33 -3.09 19.62 0.15
C THR A 33 -3.47 18.24 -0.40
N ILE A 34 -3.97 18.22 -1.62
CA ILE A 34 -4.32 17.01 -2.37
C ILE A 34 -3.14 16.67 -3.26
N LEU A 35 -2.65 15.44 -3.17
CA LEU A 35 -1.67 14.89 -4.11
C LEU A 35 -2.41 14.08 -5.16
N ILE A 36 -2.41 14.56 -6.40
CA ILE A 36 -2.91 13.82 -7.56
C ILE A 36 -1.73 13.08 -8.16
N ILE A 37 -1.84 11.76 -8.24
CA ILE A 37 -0.75 10.88 -8.67
C ILE A 37 -1.17 10.23 -9.98
N ASP A 38 -0.59 10.71 -11.08
CA ASP A 38 -0.82 10.21 -12.43
C ASP A 38 0.32 9.24 -12.79
N GLY A 39 0.02 7.94 -12.77
CA GLY A 39 0.94 6.87 -13.15
C GLY A 39 0.52 5.53 -12.53
N GLU A 40 0.67 4.43 -13.29
CA GLU A 40 0.12 3.12 -12.90
C GLU A 40 0.99 2.36 -11.87
N SER A 41 2.22 2.79 -11.62
CA SER A 41 3.26 1.92 -11.03
C SER A 41 3.87 2.41 -9.71
N MET A 42 3.50 3.59 -9.20
CA MET A 42 4.03 4.08 -7.93
C MET A 42 3.19 3.55 -6.75
N PRO A 43 3.79 2.76 -5.84
CA PRO A 43 3.07 2.31 -4.66
C PRO A 43 2.86 3.48 -3.69
N VAL A 44 1.61 3.71 -3.29
CA VAL A 44 1.22 4.82 -2.42
C VAL A 44 0.21 4.31 -1.40
N LEU A 45 0.46 4.59 -0.13
CA LEU A 45 -0.44 4.31 0.97
C LEU A 45 -0.42 5.50 1.92
N LYS A 46 -1.56 5.86 2.50
CA LYS A 46 -1.56 6.84 3.60
C LYS A 46 -1.03 6.17 4.87
N GLU A 47 -0.36 6.94 5.72
CA GLU A 47 0.10 6.45 7.03
C GLU A 47 -1.05 5.90 7.88
N SER A 48 -2.23 6.53 7.84
CA SER A 48 -3.44 6.05 8.53
C SER A 48 -3.95 4.69 8.05
N GLU A 49 -3.47 4.22 6.90
CA GLU A 49 -3.81 2.92 6.32
C GLU A 49 -2.67 1.91 6.55
N MET A 50 -1.53 2.34 7.10
CA MET A 50 -0.45 1.45 7.44
C MET A 50 -0.75 0.67 8.72
N VAL A 51 -0.34 -0.60 8.71
CA VAL A 51 -0.21 -1.40 9.92
C VAL A 51 1.28 -1.67 10.14
N SER A 52 1.75 -1.47 11.38
CA SER A 52 3.10 -1.84 11.79
C SER A 52 3.18 -3.34 12.11
N LEU A 53 4.38 -3.91 12.18
CA LEU A 53 4.52 -5.31 12.59
C LEU A 53 4.03 -5.53 14.03
N ASP A 54 4.24 -4.56 14.90
CA ASP A 54 3.83 -4.61 16.31
C ASP A 54 2.30 -4.56 16.46
N ASP A 55 1.62 -3.76 15.63
CA ASP A 55 0.15 -3.66 15.60
C ASP A 55 -0.51 -4.84 14.86
N ALA A 56 0.27 -5.65 14.13
CA ALA A 56 -0.18 -6.84 13.43
C ALA A 56 -0.35 -8.05 14.38
N ASP A 57 -1.21 -7.90 15.38
CA ASP A 57 -1.42 -8.86 16.47
C ASP A 57 -2.31 -10.06 16.10
N THR A 58 -3.11 -9.98 15.03
CA THR A 58 -3.95 -11.08 14.54
C THR A 58 -3.42 -11.70 13.24
N PRO A 59 -3.78 -12.97 12.90
CA PRO A 59 -3.38 -13.57 11.62
C PRO A 59 -3.78 -12.73 10.40
N LYS A 60 -4.97 -12.12 10.40
CA LYS A 60 -5.45 -11.29 9.29
C LYS A 60 -4.68 -9.97 9.20
N LYS A 61 -4.36 -9.33 10.33
CA LYS A 61 -3.50 -8.14 10.33
C LYS A 61 -2.06 -8.44 9.92
N ARG A 62 -1.49 -9.58 10.31
CA ARG A 62 -0.16 -10.03 9.82
C ARG A 62 -0.18 -10.24 8.31
N LEU A 63 -1.22 -10.89 7.81
CA LEU A 63 -1.39 -11.05 6.36
C LEU A 63 -1.45 -9.70 5.65
N TYR A 64 -2.22 -8.74 6.19
CA TYR A 64 -2.28 -7.39 5.64
C TYR A 64 -0.92 -6.69 5.68
N TYR A 65 -0.20 -6.76 6.80
CA TYR A 65 1.15 -6.22 6.95
C TYR A 65 2.09 -6.76 5.86
N HIS A 66 2.14 -8.08 5.66
CA HIS A 66 3.02 -8.66 4.64
C HIS A 66 2.59 -8.26 3.22
N MET A 67 1.30 -8.21 2.92
CA MET A 67 0.84 -7.72 1.61
C MET A 67 1.11 -6.22 1.39
N GLN A 68 1.07 -5.41 2.45
CA GLN A 68 1.48 -4.00 2.44
C GLN A 68 2.97 -3.87 2.10
N GLN A 69 3.85 -4.63 2.74
CA GLN A 69 5.29 -4.59 2.43
C GLN A 69 5.57 -5.12 1.02
N HIS A 70 4.87 -6.17 0.59
CA HIS A 70 4.94 -6.62 -0.80
C HIS A 70 4.55 -5.50 -1.79
N TYR A 71 3.51 -4.73 -1.48
CA TYR A 71 3.09 -3.60 -2.32
C TYR A 71 4.13 -2.48 -2.37
N LEU A 72 4.63 -2.03 -1.21
CA LEU A 72 5.55 -0.90 -1.10
C LEU A 72 6.94 -1.23 -1.64
N GLU A 73 7.44 -2.44 -1.37
CA GLU A 73 8.83 -2.83 -1.66
C GLU A 73 8.96 -3.79 -2.84
N ARG A 74 7.85 -4.30 -3.39
CA ARG A 74 7.84 -5.40 -4.37
C ARG A 74 8.54 -6.67 -3.86
N SER A 75 8.53 -6.89 -2.54
CA SER A 75 9.23 -8.01 -1.91
C SER A 75 8.52 -9.35 -2.11
N GLY A 76 9.16 -10.29 -2.79
CA GLY A 76 8.66 -11.65 -2.98
C GLY A 76 8.62 -12.48 -1.68
N GLU A 77 9.49 -12.15 -0.71
CA GLU A 77 9.49 -12.81 0.60
C GLU A 77 8.20 -12.50 1.37
N HIS A 78 7.82 -11.24 1.41
CA HIS A 78 6.57 -10.81 2.04
C HIS A 78 5.35 -11.47 1.39
N LEU A 79 5.34 -11.62 0.06
CA LEU A 79 4.28 -12.35 -0.64
C LEU A 79 4.22 -13.82 -0.18
N ARG A 80 5.36 -14.51 -0.12
CA ARG A 80 5.41 -15.92 0.32
C ARG A 80 4.87 -16.08 1.74
N ILE A 81 5.24 -15.18 2.67
CA ILE A 81 4.74 -15.22 4.04
C ILE A 81 3.22 -15.02 4.08
N ALA A 82 2.69 -14.07 3.30
CA ALA A 82 1.25 -13.85 3.20
C ALA A 82 0.51 -15.08 2.65
N GLU A 83 1.08 -15.77 1.65
CA GLU A 83 0.51 -17.01 1.10
C GLU A 83 0.51 -18.16 2.13
N ASP A 84 1.56 -18.28 2.95
CA ASP A 84 1.61 -19.28 4.02
C ASP A 84 0.58 -18.98 5.12
N LEU A 85 0.41 -17.70 5.50
CA LEU A 85 -0.62 -17.27 6.45
C LEU A 85 -2.04 -17.52 5.90
N ALA A 86 -2.24 -17.34 4.59
CA ALA A 86 -3.54 -17.52 3.94
C ALA A 86 -4.08 -18.95 4.05
N ARG A 87 -3.20 -19.95 4.21
CA ARG A 87 -3.59 -21.36 4.41
C ARG A 87 -4.42 -21.60 5.69
N GLY A 88 -4.28 -20.71 6.67
CA GLY A 88 -5.04 -20.78 7.93
C GLY A 88 -6.38 -20.03 7.92
N LEU A 89 -6.75 -19.42 6.78
CA LEU A 89 -7.98 -18.63 6.67
C LEU A 89 -9.23 -19.52 6.53
N SER A 90 -10.38 -18.96 6.90
CA SER A 90 -11.67 -19.55 6.55
C SER A 90 -11.87 -19.54 5.03
N ARG A 91 -12.78 -20.36 4.51
CA ARG A 91 -13.08 -20.41 3.07
C ARG A 91 -13.42 -19.02 2.50
N ASN A 92 -14.28 -18.26 3.19
CA ASN A 92 -14.70 -16.93 2.75
C ASN A 92 -13.53 -15.93 2.76
N ASP A 93 -12.70 -15.96 3.80
CA ASP A 93 -11.53 -15.09 3.91
C ASP A 93 -10.47 -15.43 2.83
N LEU A 94 -10.30 -16.71 2.53
CA LEU A 94 -9.40 -17.18 1.48
C LEU A 94 -9.86 -16.74 0.08
N GLU A 95 -11.18 -16.71 -0.16
CA GLU A 95 -11.75 -16.16 -1.40
C GLU A 95 -11.43 -14.66 -1.55
N ILE A 96 -11.54 -13.88 -0.47
CA ILE A 96 -11.16 -12.46 -0.45
C ILE A 96 -9.65 -12.29 -0.73
N PHE A 97 -8.81 -13.10 -0.07
CA PHE A 97 -7.36 -13.07 -0.29
C PHE A 97 -6.99 -13.36 -1.75
N ASN A 98 -7.57 -14.42 -2.35
CA ASN A 98 -7.29 -14.78 -3.74
C ASN A 98 -7.74 -13.69 -4.72
N ALA A 99 -8.88 -13.05 -4.46
CA ALA A 99 -9.33 -11.91 -5.26
C ALA A 99 -8.36 -10.72 -5.17
N ALA A 100 -7.85 -10.41 -3.97
CA ALA A 100 -6.83 -9.38 -3.79
C ALA A 100 -5.52 -9.75 -4.51
N ARG A 101 -5.06 -11.00 -4.40
CA ARG A 101 -3.84 -11.48 -5.06
C ARG A 101 -3.91 -11.33 -6.59
N ALA A 102 -5.05 -11.68 -7.19
CA ALA A 102 -5.26 -11.47 -8.63
C ALA A 102 -5.24 -9.97 -9.00
N ALA A 103 -5.85 -9.11 -8.17
CA ALA A 103 -5.84 -7.67 -8.40
C ALA A 103 -4.43 -7.04 -8.33
N PHE A 104 -3.51 -7.60 -7.53
CA PHE A 104 -2.10 -7.18 -7.53
C PHE A 104 -1.40 -7.41 -8.88
N THR A 105 -1.74 -8.49 -9.58
CA THR A 105 -1.17 -8.82 -10.90
C THR A 105 -1.77 -7.99 -12.05
N GLU A 106 -2.96 -7.44 -11.86
CA GLU A 106 -3.67 -6.65 -12.87
C GLU A 106 -3.47 -5.13 -12.72
N ALA A 107 -2.42 -4.69 -12.04
CA ALA A 107 -2.17 -3.27 -11.72
C ALA A 107 -3.30 -2.57 -10.94
N ARG A 108 -4.24 -3.32 -10.34
CA ARG A 108 -5.33 -2.81 -9.48
C ARG A 108 -4.95 -2.89 -8.00
N GLN A 109 -3.72 -2.51 -7.69
CA GLN A 109 -3.07 -2.77 -6.41
C GLN A 109 -3.75 -2.04 -5.24
N PHE A 110 -4.25 -0.82 -5.45
CA PHE A 110 -5.00 -0.08 -4.43
C PHE A 110 -6.30 -0.80 -4.02
N LYS A 111 -7.02 -1.36 -5.00
CA LYS A 111 -8.22 -2.18 -4.73
C LYS A 111 -7.87 -3.44 -3.94
N ALA A 112 -6.73 -4.07 -4.26
CA ALA A 112 -6.25 -5.25 -3.56
C ALA A 112 -5.96 -4.95 -2.08
N LEU A 113 -5.21 -3.88 -1.79
CA LEU A 113 -4.92 -3.45 -0.42
C LEU A 113 -6.17 -3.10 0.37
N ARG A 114 -7.15 -2.45 -0.25
CA ARG A 114 -8.41 -2.11 0.40
C ARG A 114 -9.18 -3.36 0.86
N LEU A 115 -9.27 -4.39 0.00
CA LEU A 115 -9.92 -5.65 0.36
C LEU A 115 -9.23 -6.35 1.54
N LEU A 116 -7.89 -6.35 1.55
CA LEU A 116 -7.12 -6.99 2.61
C LEU A 116 -7.17 -6.19 3.92
N ARG A 117 -7.28 -4.87 3.82
CA ARG A 117 -7.51 -3.98 4.95
C ARG A 117 -8.86 -4.26 5.61
N ASP A 118 -9.93 -4.32 4.80
CA ASP A 118 -11.27 -4.67 5.27
C ASP A 118 -11.28 -6.05 5.93
N LEU A 119 -10.57 -7.03 5.35
CA LEU A 119 -10.37 -8.36 5.92
C LEU A 119 -9.64 -8.33 7.27
N ALA A 120 -8.65 -7.45 7.42
CA ALA A 120 -7.89 -7.28 8.65
C ALA A 120 -8.64 -6.49 9.74
N GLY A 121 -9.73 -5.78 9.37
CA GLY A 121 -10.52 -4.98 10.30
C GLY A 121 -9.80 -3.73 10.79
N VAL A 122 -9.00 -3.11 9.91
CA VAL A 122 -8.19 -1.90 10.18
C VAL A 122 -8.52 -0.80 9.17
#